data_AF-A0A510KAV3-F1
#
_entry.id   AF-A0A510KAV3-F1
#
_cell.length_a   1.000
_cell.length_b   1.000
_cell.length_c   1.000
_cell.angle_alpha   90.00
_cell.angle_beta   90.00
_cell.angle_gamma   90.00
#
_symmetry.space_group_name_H-M   'P 1'
#
loop_
_entity.id
_entity.type
_entity.pdbx_description
1 polymer ?
#
loop_
_entity_poly.entity_id
_entity_poly.type
_entity_poly.pdbx_seq_one_letter_code
_entity_poly.pdbx_strand_id
1 'polypeptide(L)'
;MKNKKFYFDFEYFPKISYESYILKFYVDGKDLCELKNEKYKYDKLGDIYFTAYLLKDRLDKILNEAFPYKELKIKKDRKNTAIELVKKADELYKDVAFNLDSTEFWLLYDWAYNHQLPQASGEIYPRVFFSVTGNKIEITWESDKEFKNRKGVYYISKKLFEEEVLKFIEIMFERRKIGEEKLAPIEINGQKIYAKRNYDTEMEFEDQMLEELKNVNYNLKTVYELIHMTEKDRIIVPIILKYIKLTNNIYDKANLIRFLGIKGLFEALPDLEEQLKGEDNLDIKAAILNTISVIKK
;
A
#
# COMPACT_ATOMS: atom_id res chain seq x y z
N MET A 1 -24.54 9.58 7.10
CA MET A 1 -23.09 9.83 7.25
C MET A 1 -22.76 11.17 6.63
N LYS A 2 -22.00 12.06 7.28
CA LYS A 2 -21.47 13.25 6.60
C LYS A 2 -20.63 12.75 5.42
N ASN A 3 -20.92 13.21 4.20
CA ASN A 3 -20.11 12.88 3.02
C ASN A 3 -18.68 13.35 3.29
N LYS A 4 -17.78 12.41 3.61
CA LYS A 4 -16.35 12.71 3.72
C LYS A 4 -15.89 13.24 2.37
N LYS A 5 -15.31 14.44 2.38
CA LYS A 5 -14.90 15.15 1.16
C LYS A 5 -13.43 14.95 0.81
N PHE A 6 -12.64 14.37 1.69
CA PHE A 6 -11.24 14.06 1.46
C PHE A 6 -10.85 12.86 2.30
N TYR A 7 -10.36 11.81 1.69
CA TYR A 7 -9.82 10.63 2.37
C TYR A 7 -9.12 9.70 1.38
N PHE A 8 -8.23 8.88 1.91
CA PHE A 8 -7.69 7.72 1.23
C PHE A 8 -8.53 6.50 1.58
N ASP A 9 -8.79 5.67 0.59
CA ASP A 9 -9.39 4.36 0.72
C ASP A 9 -8.58 3.39 -0.16
N PHE A 10 -8.79 2.10 0.00
CA PHE A 10 -8.02 1.12 -0.74
C PHE A 10 -8.79 -0.19 -0.85
N GLU A 11 -8.64 -0.83 -2.00
CA GLU A 11 -9.15 -2.17 -2.23
C GLU A 11 -7.99 -3.14 -2.12
N TYR A 12 -8.06 -4.03 -1.13
CA TYR A 12 -7.09 -5.12 -1.06
C TYR A 12 -7.26 -6.02 -2.28
N PHE A 13 -6.17 -6.26 -3.01
CA PHE A 13 -6.14 -7.05 -4.24
C PHE A 13 -5.14 -8.21 -4.16
N PRO A 14 -5.38 -9.18 -3.28
CA PRO A 14 -4.44 -10.25 -2.95
C PRO A 14 -4.16 -11.26 -4.07
N LYS A 15 -4.89 -11.21 -5.19
CA LYS A 15 -4.71 -12.15 -6.32
C LYS A 15 -3.31 -12.12 -6.94
N ILE A 16 -2.54 -11.06 -6.70
CA ILE A 16 -1.18 -10.88 -7.25
C ILE A 16 -0.14 -10.93 -6.13
N SER A 17 -0.42 -10.35 -4.97
CA SER A 17 0.47 -10.34 -3.81
C SER A 17 -0.33 -10.06 -2.56
N TYR A 18 0.10 -10.62 -1.42
CA TYR A 18 -0.47 -10.26 -0.13
C TYR A 18 -0.21 -8.79 0.27
N GLU A 19 0.64 -8.08 -0.48
CA GLU A 19 0.92 -6.63 -0.39
C GLU A 19 0.22 -5.82 -1.50
N SER A 20 -0.55 -6.44 -2.39
CA SER A 20 -1.22 -5.73 -3.48
C SER A 20 -2.47 -5.01 -3.00
N TYR A 21 -2.50 -3.70 -3.24
CA TYR A 21 -3.64 -2.85 -2.97
C TYR A 21 -3.89 -1.95 -4.18
N ILE A 22 -5.15 -1.61 -4.42
CA ILE A 22 -5.55 -0.58 -5.37
C ILE A 22 -5.95 0.64 -4.56
N LEU A 23 -5.19 1.72 -4.71
CA LEU A 23 -5.49 3.00 -4.07
C LEU A 23 -6.78 3.61 -4.63
N LYS A 24 -7.65 4.07 -3.74
CA LYS A 24 -8.80 4.94 -4.04
C LYS A 24 -8.57 6.27 -3.34
N PHE A 25 -8.67 7.37 -4.07
CA PHE A 25 -8.32 8.67 -3.51
C PHE A 25 -9.46 9.66 -3.72
N TYR A 26 -10.21 9.93 -2.65
CA TYR A 26 -11.43 10.70 -2.74
C TYR A 26 -11.21 12.18 -2.47
N VAL A 27 -11.67 13.03 -3.39
CA VAL A 27 -11.68 14.49 -3.28
C VAL A 27 -13.05 15.02 -3.72
N ASP A 28 -13.73 15.75 -2.84
CA ASP A 28 -15.10 16.24 -2.98
C ASP A 28 -16.08 15.17 -3.47
N GLY A 29 -15.98 13.97 -2.90
CA GLY A 29 -16.83 12.81 -3.25
C GLY A 29 -16.47 12.12 -4.57
N LYS A 30 -15.36 12.48 -5.21
CA LYS A 30 -14.88 11.86 -6.45
C LYS A 30 -13.63 11.03 -6.17
N ASP A 31 -13.61 9.77 -6.58
CA ASP A 31 -12.38 8.97 -6.61
C ASP A 31 -11.52 9.42 -7.80
N LEU A 32 -10.42 10.11 -7.51
CA LEU A 32 -9.47 10.61 -8.51
C LEU A 32 -8.75 9.46 -9.22
N CYS A 33 -8.68 8.29 -8.60
CA CYS A 33 -8.12 7.10 -9.23
C CYS A 33 -9.13 6.43 -10.16
N GLU A 34 -10.42 6.75 -10.17
CA GLU A 34 -11.44 5.98 -10.90
C GLU A 34 -11.22 5.96 -12.43
N LEU A 35 -11.19 4.76 -13.02
CA LEU A 35 -11.02 4.55 -14.48
C LEU A 35 -12.35 4.45 -15.20
N LYS A 36 -12.38 4.85 -16.47
CA LYS A 36 -13.51 4.64 -17.38
C LYS A 36 -13.65 3.18 -17.79
N ASN A 37 -12.53 2.45 -17.89
CA ASN A 37 -12.49 1.08 -18.36
C ASN A 37 -11.67 0.22 -17.38
N GLU A 38 -12.27 -0.89 -16.93
CA GLU A 38 -11.64 -1.80 -15.97
C GLU A 38 -10.48 -2.60 -16.55
N LYS A 39 -10.26 -2.60 -17.87
CA LYS A 39 -9.11 -3.28 -18.49
C LYS A 39 -7.75 -2.80 -17.94
N TYR A 40 -7.69 -1.57 -17.45
CA TYR A 40 -6.49 -0.96 -16.87
C TYR A 40 -6.49 -1.01 -15.32
N LYS A 41 -7.41 -1.77 -14.70
CA LYS A 41 -7.51 -1.86 -13.23
C LYS A 41 -6.21 -2.36 -12.59
N TYR A 42 -5.49 -3.24 -13.29
CA TYR A 42 -4.22 -3.81 -12.82
C TYR A 42 -3.03 -2.90 -13.04
N ASP A 43 -3.11 -1.96 -14.00
CA ASP A 43 -2.09 -0.91 -14.22
C ASP A 43 -2.16 0.19 -13.15
N LYS A 44 -2.84 -0.07 -12.03
CA LYS A 44 -2.92 0.78 -10.83
C LYS A 44 -2.36 0.09 -9.59
N LEU A 45 -1.77 -1.10 -9.76
CA LEU A 45 -1.23 -1.88 -8.66
C LEU A 45 0.07 -1.24 -8.16
N GLY A 46 -0.10 -0.10 -7.50
CA GLY A 46 1.00 0.60 -6.88
C GLY A 46 1.34 0.00 -5.55
N ASP A 47 2.60 0.19 -5.16
CA ASP A 47 3.01 0.02 -3.78
C ASP A 47 2.34 1.11 -2.92
N ILE A 48 1.18 0.77 -2.35
CA ILE A 48 0.45 1.67 -1.45
C ILE A 48 1.27 1.99 -0.19
N TYR A 49 2.16 1.08 0.22
CA TYR A 49 3.07 1.32 1.34
C TYR A 49 4.15 2.32 0.95
N PHE A 50 4.65 2.29 -0.28
CA PHE A 50 5.52 3.33 -0.83
C PHE A 50 4.82 4.69 -0.88
N THR A 51 3.54 4.70 -1.26
CA THR A 51 2.72 5.93 -1.21
C THR A 51 2.62 6.47 0.21
N ALA A 52 2.29 5.62 1.19
CA ALA A 52 2.23 6.01 2.60
C ALA A 52 3.59 6.46 3.14
N TYR A 53 4.67 5.76 2.79
CA TYR A 53 6.04 6.10 3.18
C TYR A 53 6.43 7.49 2.67
N LEU A 54 6.19 7.78 1.39
CA LEU A 54 6.52 9.07 0.81
C LEU A 54 5.64 10.20 1.35
N LEU A 55 4.33 9.95 1.57
CA LEU A 55 3.48 10.93 2.23
C LEU A 55 3.96 11.24 3.64
N LYS A 56 4.40 10.23 4.40
CA LYS A 56 4.98 10.42 5.74
C LYS A 56 6.22 11.31 5.70
N ASP A 57 7.12 11.07 4.74
CA ASP A 57 8.37 11.85 4.59
C ASP A 57 8.12 13.29 4.14
N ARG A 58 7.08 13.51 3.33
CA ARG A 58 6.81 14.80 2.66
C ARG A 58 5.75 15.66 3.35
N LEU A 59 5.03 15.12 4.33
CA LEU A 59 3.85 15.78 4.91
C LEU A 59 4.18 17.19 5.45
N ASP A 60 5.30 17.34 6.15
CA ASP A 60 5.72 18.65 6.68
C ASP A 60 5.93 19.68 5.56
N LYS A 61 6.62 19.28 4.48
CA LYS A 61 6.81 20.14 3.30
C LYS A 61 5.46 20.53 2.68
N ILE A 62 4.57 19.57 2.44
CA ILE A 62 3.24 19.83 1.87
C ILE A 62 2.45 20.84 2.71
N LEU A 63 2.55 20.75 4.04
CA LEU A 63 1.84 21.63 4.95
C LEU A 63 2.43 23.04 5.03
N ASN A 64 3.72 23.22 4.73
CA ASN A 64 4.46 24.43 5.07
C ASN A 64 5.14 25.15 3.90
N GLU A 65 5.44 24.46 2.79
CA GLU A 65 6.18 25.00 1.64
C GLU A 65 5.25 25.38 0.48
N ALA A 66 4.99 26.68 0.33
CA ALA A 66 4.23 27.18 -0.81
C ALA A 66 5.03 27.03 -2.11
N PHE A 67 4.32 26.96 -3.25
CA PHE A 67 4.97 26.92 -4.56
C PHE A 67 5.94 28.12 -4.72
N PRO A 68 7.22 27.92 -5.08
CA PRO A 68 8.26 28.94 -5.08
C PRO A 68 8.23 29.80 -6.36
N TYR A 69 7.08 30.42 -6.66
CA TYR A 69 6.90 31.17 -7.92
C TYR A 69 7.81 32.40 -8.02
N LYS A 70 8.28 32.98 -6.90
CA LYS A 70 9.15 34.15 -6.91
C LYS A 70 10.57 33.77 -7.34
N GLU A 71 11.08 32.71 -6.73
CA GLU A 71 12.40 32.13 -6.97
C GLU A 71 12.50 31.59 -8.40
N LEU A 72 11.42 30.94 -8.88
CA LEU A 72 11.29 30.48 -10.27
C LEU A 72 10.96 31.60 -11.26
N LYS A 73 10.87 32.87 -10.82
CA LYS A 73 10.56 34.04 -11.68
C LYS A 73 9.25 33.87 -12.48
N ILE A 74 8.29 33.11 -11.95
CA ILE A 74 6.99 32.84 -12.56
C ILE A 74 5.97 33.87 -12.10
N LYS A 75 5.31 34.53 -13.06
CA LYS A 75 4.16 35.40 -12.76
C LYS A 75 2.96 34.56 -12.34
N LYS A 76 2.57 34.70 -11.07
CA LYS A 76 1.37 34.07 -10.49
C LYS A 76 0.12 34.90 -10.76
N ASP A 77 -0.83 34.34 -11.49
CA ASP A 77 -2.22 34.81 -11.57
C ASP A 77 -3.05 34.18 -10.45
N ARG A 78 -4.12 34.84 -9.99
CA ARG A 78 -5.08 34.29 -9.03
C ARG A 78 -5.73 32.98 -9.51
N LYS A 79 -5.82 32.76 -10.82
CA LYS A 79 -6.36 31.53 -11.40
C LYS A 79 -5.36 30.37 -11.41
N ASN A 80 -4.07 30.63 -11.17
CA ASN A 80 -3.06 29.58 -11.29
C ASN A 80 -3.08 28.60 -10.12
N THR A 81 -3.44 27.36 -10.44
CA THR A 81 -3.28 26.19 -9.59
C THR A 81 -1.83 25.69 -9.59
N ALA A 82 -1.49 24.80 -8.68
CA ALA A 82 -0.19 24.15 -8.60
C ALA A 82 0.22 23.49 -9.93
N ILE A 83 -0.68 22.75 -10.60
CA ILE A 83 -0.39 22.14 -11.90
C ILE A 83 -0.15 23.21 -12.98
N GLU A 84 -0.91 24.30 -12.99
CA GLU A 84 -0.67 25.38 -13.95
C GLU A 84 0.67 26.07 -13.72
N LEU A 85 1.08 26.24 -12.45
CA LEU A 85 2.38 26.81 -12.11
C LEU A 85 3.52 25.87 -12.49
N VAL A 86 3.41 24.57 -12.20
CA VAL A 86 4.37 23.55 -12.64
C VAL A 86 4.50 23.54 -14.16
N LYS A 87 3.38 23.53 -14.91
CA LYS A 87 3.42 23.57 -16.38
C LYS A 87 4.10 24.83 -16.94
N LYS A 88 3.85 26.00 -16.34
CA LYS A 88 4.52 27.24 -16.71
C LYS A 88 6.03 27.17 -16.44
N ALA A 89 6.41 26.56 -15.32
CA ALA A 89 7.80 26.34 -14.96
C ALA A 89 8.49 25.38 -15.94
N ASP A 90 7.87 24.22 -16.21
CA ASP A 90 8.36 23.22 -17.15
C ASP A 90 8.60 23.83 -18.54
N GLU A 91 7.67 24.64 -19.05
CA GLU A 91 7.82 25.33 -20.34
C GLU A 91 8.96 26.36 -20.32
N LEU A 92 9.10 27.11 -19.22
CA LEU A 92 10.17 28.11 -19.06
C LEU A 92 11.55 27.45 -19.01
N TYR A 93 11.63 26.25 -18.44
CA TYR A 93 12.89 25.54 -18.19
C TYR A 93 13.12 24.33 -19.11
N LYS A 94 12.30 24.14 -20.15
CA LYS A 94 12.37 22.97 -21.04
C LYS A 94 13.74 22.79 -21.70
N ASP A 95 14.39 23.89 -22.07
CA ASP A 95 15.67 23.90 -22.80
C ASP A 95 16.89 23.86 -21.85
N VAL A 96 16.66 23.90 -20.53
CA VAL A 96 17.68 23.75 -19.49
C VAL A 96 17.46 22.53 -18.60
N ALA A 97 16.45 21.70 -18.94
CA ALA A 97 16.18 20.46 -18.25
C ALA A 97 17.45 19.59 -18.25
N PHE A 98 17.89 19.17 -17.07
CA PHE A 98 19.12 18.39 -16.83
C PHE A 98 20.44 19.16 -16.89
N ASN A 99 20.44 20.50 -16.93
CA ASN A 99 21.65 21.25 -16.59
C ASN A 99 21.90 21.16 -15.08
N LEU A 100 22.93 20.39 -14.67
CA LEU A 100 23.28 20.14 -13.27
C LEU A 100 23.50 21.43 -12.45
N ASP A 101 23.80 22.56 -13.12
CA ASP A 101 24.05 23.86 -12.50
C ASP A 101 22.81 24.74 -12.33
N SER A 102 21.63 24.34 -12.85
CA SER A 102 20.42 25.16 -12.76
C SER A 102 19.74 25.01 -11.39
N THR A 103 19.92 26.03 -10.54
CA THR A 103 19.27 26.10 -9.22
C THR A 103 17.74 26.13 -9.34
N GLU A 104 17.19 26.87 -10.32
CA GLU A 104 15.74 26.94 -10.52
C GLU A 104 15.14 25.60 -10.98
N PHE A 105 15.83 24.84 -11.82
CA PHE A 105 15.38 23.50 -12.22
C PHE A 105 15.28 22.56 -11.01
N TRP A 106 16.32 22.50 -10.18
CA TRP A 106 16.31 21.66 -8.99
C TRP A 106 15.28 22.10 -7.95
N LEU A 107 15.04 23.41 -7.83
CA LEU A 107 13.99 23.93 -6.96
C LEU A 107 12.60 23.52 -7.43
N LEU A 108 12.31 23.60 -8.73
CA LEU A 108 11.06 23.11 -9.30
C LEU A 108 10.91 21.59 -9.10
N TYR A 109 11.97 20.84 -9.40
CA TYR A 109 11.99 19.37 -9.27
C TYR A 109 11.75 18.94 -7.82
N ASP A 110 12.48 19.51 -6.85
CA ASP A 110 12.31 19.16 -5.44
C ASP A 110 10.91 19.54 -4.94
N TRP A 111 10.42 20.75 -5.27
CA TRP A 111 9.07 21.13 -4.90
C TRP A 111 8.04 20.16 -5.49
N ALA A 112 8.10 19.90 -6.80
CA ALA A 112 7.14 19.03 -7.47
C ALA A 112 7.18 17.58 -6.95
N TYR A 113 8.38 17.05 -6.69
CA TYR A 113 8.57 15.72 -6.11
C TYR A 113 7.93 15.59 -4.73
N ASN A 114 8.13 16.59 -3.86
CA ASN A 114 7.60 16.57 -2.50
C ASN A 114 6.10 16.88 -2.41
N HIS A 115 5.55 17.58 -3.41
CA HIS A 115 4.19 18.11 -3.38
C HIS A 115 3.21 17.36 -4.27
N GLN A 116 3.56 16.19 -4.79
CA GLN A 116 2.65 15.35 -5.58
C GLN A 116 2.24 14.08 -4.86
N LEU A 117 1.06 13.56 -5.19
CA LEU A 117 0.72 12.18 -4.88
C LEU A 117 1.79 11.27 -5.50
N PRO A 118 2.49 10.45 -4.71
CA PRO A 118 3.53 9.56 -5.20
C PRO A 118 3.08 8.72 -6.40
N GLN A 119 3.94 8.64 -7.41
CA GLN A 119 3.73 7.76 -8.56
C GLN A 119 4.58 6.50 -8.36
N ALA A 120 3.96 5.31 -8.39
CA ALA A 120 4.69 4.07 -8.64
C ALA A 120 5.02 4.03 -10.15
N SER A 121 6.22 3.61 -10.52
CA SER A 121 6.71 3.67 -11.90
C SER A 121 5.89 2.80 -12.87
N GLY A 122 5.60 3.30 -14.07
CA GLY A 122 5.14 2.49 -15.22
C GLY A 122 3.63 2.37 -15.44
N GLU A 123 2.81 3.10 -14.69
CA GLU A 123 1.39 2.78 -14.51
C GLU A 123 0.46 4.00 -14.71
N ILE A 124 -0.84 3.72 -14.96
CA ILE A 124 -1.86 4.75 -15.22
C ILE A 124 -2.24 5.40 -13.88
N TYR A 125 -1.67 6.58 -13.60
CA TYR A 125 -1.88 7.33 -12.35
C TYR A 125 -2.46 8.74 -12.57
N PRO A 126 -3.34 9.22 -11.65
CA PRO A 126 -3.75 10.61 -11.67
C PRO A 126 -2.59 11.47 -11.18
N ARG A 127 -2.18 12.47 -11.96
CA ARG A 127 -1.24 13.49 -11.49
C ARG A 127 -1.98 14.40 -10.53
N VAL A 128 -1.64 14.34 -9.24
CA VAL A 128 -2.24 15.19 -8.21
C VAL A 128 -1.14 15.96 -7.49
N PHE A 129 -1.34 17.27 -7.30
CA PHE A 129 -0.47 18.12 -6.49
C PHE A 129 -1.22 18.67 -5.27
N PHE A 130 -0.45 18.84 -4.21
CA PHE A 130 -0.84 19.46 -2.94
C PHE A 130 -0.05 20.75 -2.77
N SER A 131 -0.72 21.89 -2.59
CA SER A 131 -0.04 23.17 -2.38
C SER A 131 -0.65 23.94 -1.24
N VAL A 132 0.18 24.37 -0.28
CA VAL A 132 -0.28 25.24 0.79
C VAL A 132 -0.66 26.63 0.26
N THR A 133 -1.87 27.07 0.62
CA THR A 133 -2.42 28.39 0.28
C THR A 133 -3.00 29.02 1.56
N GLY A 134 -2.15 29.69 2.33
CA GLY A 134 -2.53 30.25 3.62
C GLY A 134 -2.84 29.16 4.64
N ASN A 135 -4.08 29.07 5.12
CA ASN A 135 -4.54 28.04 6.07
C ASN A 135 -5.21 26.82 5.39
N LYS A 136 -5.09 26.72 4.06
CA LYS A 136 -5.67 25.65 3.26
C LYS A 136 -4.60 24.89 2.48
N ILE A 137 -4.94 23.68 2.07
CA ILE A 137 -4.25 22.92 1.03
C ILE A 137 -5.13 22.97 -0.22
N GLU A 138 -4.53 23.44 -1.31
CA GLU A 138 -5.03 23.24 -2.66
C GLU A 138 -4.68 21.82 -3.09
N ILE A 139 -5.69 21.07 -3.55
CA ILE A 139 -5.54 19.78 -4.19
C ILE A 139 -5.96 19.97 -5.63
N THR A 140 -5.01 19.85 -6.55
CA THR A 140 -5.28 20.00 -7.97
C THR A 140 -4.82 18.76 -8.71
N TRP A 141 -5.64 18.30 -9.66
CA TRP A 141 -5.35 17.10 -10.42
C TRP A 141 -5.58 17.30 -11.90
N GLU A 142 -4.80 16.57 -12.69
CA GLU A 142 -4.96 16.43 -14.13
C GLU A 142 -4.51 15.02 -14.54
N SER A 143 -5.36 14.26 -15.21
CA SER A 143 -5.16 12.84 -15.46
C SER A 143 -5.47 12.51 -16.92
N ASP A 144 -4.93 11.39 -17.39
CA ASP A 144 -5.13 10.92 -18.76
C ASP A 144 -6.63 10.65 -19.05
N LYS A 145 -6.97 10.48 -20.33
CA LYS A 145 -8.30 10.14 -20.86
C LYS A 145 -8.91 8.89 -20.24
N GLU A 146 -8.11 8.00 -19.67
CA GLU A 146 -8.56 6.76 -19.04
C GLU A 146 -9.27 7.00 -17.69
N PHE A 147 -9.05 8.15 -17.04
CA PHE A 147 -9.70 8.50 -15.78
C PHE A 147 -11.08 9.12 -16.00
N LYS A 148 -12.04 8.81 -15.11
CA LYS A 148 -13.35 9.49 -15.10
C LYS A 148 -13.20 10.94 -14.64
N ASN A 149 -12.45 11.15 -13.56
CA ASN A 149 -12.26 12.45 -12.91
C ASN A 149 -10.99 13.14 -13.43
N ARG A 150 -10.99 13.55 -14.69
CA ARG A 150 -9.76 13.96 -15.41
C ARG A 150 -9.07 15.23 -14.93
N LYS A 151 -9.79 16.20 -14.40
CA LYS A 151 -9.19 17.46 -13.94
C LYS A 151 -10.04 18.13 -12.89
N GLY A 152 -9.39 18.88 -12.00
CA GLY A 152 -10.08 19.73 -11.06
C GLY A 152 -9.17 20.37 -10.04
N VAL A 153 -9.81 21.14 -9.18
CA VAL A 153 -9.21 21.84 -8.05
C VAL A 153 -10.17 21.76 -6.88
N TYR A 154 -9.63 21.52 -5.69
CA TYR A 154 -10.38 21.53 -4.45
C TYR A 154 -9.53 22.12 -3.34
N TYR A 155 -10.16 22.82 -2.39
CA TYR A 155 -9.48 23.42 -1.26
C TYR A 155 -10.00 22.84 0.04
N ILE A 156 -9.08 22.43 0.90
CA ILE A 156 -9.38 21.86 2.21
C ILE A 156 -8.58 22.57 3.30
N SER A 157 -9.02 22.55 4.55
CA SER A 157 -8.21 23.07 5.65
C SER A 157 -6.95 22.21 5.84
N LYS A 158 -5.83 22.84 6.22
CA LYS A 158 -4.58 22.12 6.55
C LYS A 158 -4.80 21.01 7.57
N LYS A 159 -5.53 21.33 8.64
CA LYS A 159 -5.83 20.39 9.73
C LYS A 159 -6.52 19.12 9.22
N LEU A 160 -7.56 19.25 8.39
CA LEU A 160 -8.28 18.08 7.89
C LEU A 160 -7.45 17.28 6.88
N PHE A 161 -6.62 17.95 6.08
CA PHE A 161 -5.67 17.27 5.19
C PHE A 161 -4.67 16.44 5.99
N GLU A 162 -4.03 17.04 6.99
CA GLU A 162 -3.07 16.38 7.89
C GLU A 162 -3.70 15.18 8.60
N GLU A 163 -4.88 15.36 9.21
CA GLU A 163 -5.58 14.29 9.92
C GLU A 163 -5.87 13.07 9.03
N GLU A 164 -6.38 13.28 7.81
CA GLU A 164 -6.72 12.15 6.91
C GLU A 164 -5.47 11.53 6.27
N VAL A 165 -4.39 12.29 6.02
CA VAL A 165 -3.11 11.73 5.55
C VAL A 165 -2.44 10.91 6.65
N LEU A 166 -2.37 11.41 7.88
CA LEU A 166 -1.79 10.67 9.02
C LEU A 166 -2.56 9.39 9.29
N LYS A 167 -3.90 9.44 9.24
CA LYS A 167 -4.74 8.24 9.38
C LYS A 167 -4.42 7.19 8.31
N PHE A 168 -4.25 7.61 7.05
CA PHE A 168 -3.86 6.70 5.99
C PHE A 168 -2.49 6.08 6.25
N ILE A 169 -1.49 6.88 6.64
CA ILE A 169 -0.15 6.42 6.97
C ILE A 169 -0.20 5.38 8.10
N GLU A 170 -0.91 5.68 9.19
CA GLU A 170 -1.04 4.78 10.35
C GLU A 170 -1.59 3.40 9.92
N ILE A 171 -2.72 3.38 9.21
CA ILE A 171 -3.35 2.12 8.76
C ILE A 171 -2.40 1.31 7.85
N MET A 172 -1.67 1.96 6.95
CA MET A 172 -0.73 1.27 6.06
C MET A 172 0.47 0.71 6.82
N PHE A 173 1.04 1.45 7.77
CA PHE A 173 2.18 0.96 8.55
C PHE A 173 1.79 -0.16 9.52
N GLU A 174 0.60 -0.10 10.12
CA GLU A 174 0.07 -1.20 10.95
C GLU A 174 -0.07 -2.49 10.15
N ARG A 175 -0.70 -2.43 8.98
CA ARG A 175 -0.85 -3.60 8.07
C ARG A 175 0.49 -4.14 7.62
N ARG A 176 1.41 -3.26 7.22
CA ARG A 176 2.76 -3.65 6.80
C ARG A 176 3.50 -4.38 7.91
N LYS A 177 3.45 -3.87 9.14
CA LYS A 177 4.09 -4.47 10.30
C LYS A 177 3.60 -5.89 10.57
N ILE A 178 2.28 -6.13 10.48
CA ILE A 178 1.69 -7.47 10.67
C ILE A 178 2.27 -8.46 9.64
N GLY A 179 2.30 -8.07 8.37
CA GLY A 179 2.91 -8.89 7.32
C GLY A 179 4.41 -9.12 7.55
N GLU A 180 5.17 -8.06 7.85
CA GLU A 180 6.61 -8.12 8.09
C GLU A 180 6.98 -9.04 9.26
N GLU A 181 6.20 -9.07 10.34
CA GLU A 181 6.45 -9.98 11.48
C GLU A 181 6.30 -11.46 11.07
N LYS A 182 5.25 -11.78 10.32
CA LYS A 182 4.94 -13.15 9.83
C LYS A 182 5.83 -13.60 8.67
N LEU A 183 6.46 -12.65 7.99
CA LEU A 183 7.35 -12.90 6.84
C LEU A 183 8.83 -12.65 7.17
N ALA A 184 9.12 -12.30 8.43
CA ALA A 184 10.48 -12.00 8.88
C ALA A 184 11.40 -13.20 8.61
N PRO A 185 12.60 -12.96 8.05
CA PRO A 185 13.54 -14.03 7.75
C PRO A 185 13.99 -14.73 9.03
N ILE A 186 14.22 -16.04 8.93
CA ILE A 186 14.78 -16.87 10.01
C ILE A 186 16.15 -17.37 9.59
N GLU A 187 17.08 -17.41 10.54
CA GLU A 187 18.40 -17.98 10.31
C GLU A 187 18.40 -19.47 10.71
N ILE A 188 18.78 -20.34 9.76
CA ILE A 188 18.94 -21.78 9.97
C ILE A 188 20.34 -22.14 9.52
N ASN A 189 21.16 -22.69 10.43
CA ASN A 189 22.55 -23.10 10.14
C ASN A 189 23.41 -21.98 9.51
N GLY A 190 23.24 -20.73 9.96
CA GLY A 190 23.96 -19.56 9.44
C GLY A 190 23.42 -19.01 8.11
N GLN A 191 22.37 -19.61 7.54
CA GLN A 191 21.71 -19.12 6.32
C GLN A 191 20.41 -18.39 6.67
N LYS A 192 20.28 -17.14 6.22
CA LYS A 192 19.00 -16.40 6.28
C LYS A 192 18.04 -16.93 5.21
N ILE A 193 16.91 -17.46 5.65
CA ILE A 193 15.82 -17.93 4.79
C ILE A 193 14.74 -16.85 4.76
N TYR A 194 14.47 -16.33 3.56
CA TYR A 194 13.42 -15.33 3.33
C TYR A 194 12.14 -16.02 2.88
N ALA A 195 10.99 -15.51 3.32
CA ALA A 195 9.71 -16.00 2.85
C ALA A 195 9.62 -15.82 1.33
N LYS A 196 9.49 -16.92 0.59
CA LYS A 196 9.10 -16.84 -0.82
C LYS A 196 7.66 -16.40 -0.89
N ARG A 197 7.44 -15.41 -1.75
CA ARG A 197 6.16 -14.78 -1.96
C ARG A 197 5.52 -15.53 -3.13
N ASN A 198 4.42 -16.25 -2.89
CA ASN A 198 3.77 -17.00 -3.96
C ASN A 198 2.99 -15.97 -4.82
N TYR A 199 3.53 -15.63 -5.98
CA TYR A 199 3.02 -14.55 -6.85
C TYR A 199 2.39 -15.05 -8.14
N ASP A 200 2.54 -16.35 -8.44
CA ASP A 200 2.30 -16.85 -9.80
C ASP A 200 1.40 -18.10 -9.85
N THR A 201 0.89 -18.59 -8.71
CA THR A 201 0.06 -19.80 -8.68
C THR A 201 -1.17 -19.63 -7.78
N GLU A 202 -2.30 -20.16 -8.24
CA GLU A 202 -3.53 -20.30 -7.47
C GLU A 202 -3.31 -21.31 -6.33
N MET A 203 -3.79 -21.00 -5.12
CA MET A 203 -3.54 -21.85 -3.95
C MET A 203 -4.31 -23.17 -4.09
N GLU A 204 -3.63 -24.27 -3.81
CA GLU A 204 -4.29 -25.58 -3.75
C GLU A 204 -5.42 -25.57 -2.70
N PHE A 205 -6.61 -25.95 -3.14
CA PHE A 205 -7.83 -26.06 -2.33
C PHE A 205 -8.40 -24.74 -1.78
N GLU A 206 -8.09 -23.60 -2.40
CA GLU A 206 -8.56 -22.29 -1.95
C GLU A 206 -10.09 -22.21 -1.80
N ASP A 207 -10.86 -22.61 -2.83
CA ASP A 207 -12.32 -22.55 -2.81
C ASP A 207 -12.94 -23.36 -1.66
N GLN A 208 -12.42 -24.56 -1.39
CA GLN A 208 -12.89 -25.40 -0.29
C GLN A 208 -12.59 -24.74 1.06
N MET A 209 -11.39 -24.16 1.20
CA MET A 209 -10.99 -23.49 2.43
C MET A 209 -11.83 -22.24 2.68
N LEU A 210 -12.11 -21.45 1.65
CA LEU A 210 -12.99 -20.28 1.74
C LEU A 210 -14.41 -20.65 2.21
N GLU A 211 -14.99 -21.74 1.70
CA GLU A 211 -16.32 -22.17 2.13
C GLU A 211 -16.31 -22.67 3.59
N GLU A 212 -15.27 -23.37 4.04
CA GLU A 212 -15.12 -23.77 5.45
C GLU A 212 -14.94 -22.57 6.38
N LEU A 213 -14.13 -21.59 5.99
CA LEU A 213 -13.94 -20.33 6.71
C LEU A 213 -15.25 -19.54 6.80
N LYS A 214 -16.01 -19.46 5.71
CA LYS A 214 -17.32 -18.81 5.69
C LYS A 214 -18.32 -19.45 6.65
N ASN A 215 -18.29 -20.78 6.80
CA ASN A 215 -19.12 -21.49 7.78
C ASN A 215 -18.79 -21.15 9.25
N VAL A 216 -17.61 -20.58 9.50
CA VAL A 216 -17.20 -20.05 10.81
C VAL A 216 -17.17 -18.51 10.83
N ASN A 217 -17.94 -17.86 9.95
CA ASN A 217 -18.13 -16.41 9.81
C ASN A 217 -16.92 -15.62 9.28
N TYR A 218 -15.97 -16.28 8.61
CA TYR A 218 -14.88 -15.62 7.87
C TYR A 218 -15.25 -15.44 6.40
N ASN A 219 -15.77 -14.27 6.06
CA ASN A 219 -16.15 -13.90 4.69
C ASN A 219 -14.97 -13.26 3.93
N LEU A 220 -13.97 -14.06 3.60
CA LEU A 220 -12.78 -13.61 2.87
C LEU A 220 -12.99 -13.67 1.36
N LYS A 221 -12.34 -12.79 0.60
CA LYS A 221 -12.30 -12.92 -0.87
C LYS A 221 -11.25 -13.92 -1.35
N THR A 222 -10.26 -14.18 -0.52
CA THR A 222 -9.17 -15.13 -0.72
C THR A 222 -8.55 -15.48 0.63
N VAL A 223 -7.96 -16.67 0.72
CA VAL A 223 -7.25 -17.14 1.91
C VAL A 223 -6.02 -16.29 2.24
N TYR A 224 -5.43 -15.55 1.28
CA TYR A 224 -4.30 -14.65 1.56
C TYR A 224 -4.67 -13.50 2.49
N GLU A 225 -5.95 -13.16 2.66
CA GLU A 225 -6.41 -12.18 3.65
C GLU A 225 -6.05 -12.57 5.10
N LEU A 226 -5.87 -13.86 5.37
CA LEU A 226 -5.49 -14.38 6.68
C LEU A 226 -4.12 -13.87 7.17
N ILE A 227 -3.21 -13.48 6.27
CA ILE A 227 -1.90 -12.95 6.66
C ILE A 227 -2.03 -11.66 7.48
N HIS A 228 -3.07 -10.86 7.26
CA HIS A 228 -3.27 -9.59 7.97
C HIS A 228 -4.10 -9.76 9.25
N MET A 229 -4.53 -10.98 9.58
CA MET A 229 -5.29 -11.23 10.80
C MET A 229 -4.45 -11.05 12.07
N THR A 230 -5.07 -10.45 13.07
CA THR A 230 -4.51 -10.25 14.41
C THR A 230 -5.38 -10.87 15.52
N GLU A 231 -6.58 -11.30 15.17
CA GLU A 231 -7.54 -11.89 16.11
C GLU A 231 -7.16 -13.33 16.45
N LYS A 232 -7.19 -13.66 17.75
CA LYS A 232 -6.89 -15.00 18.25
C LYS A 232 -8.13 -15.90 18.16
N ASP A 233 -8.71 -16.00 16.97
CA ASP A 233 -9.84 -16.90 16.79
C ASP A 233 -9.35 -18.33 16.64
N ARG A 234 -9.63 -19.15 17.65
CA ARG A 234 -9.19 -20.55 17.70
C ARG A 234 -9.98 -21.40 16.71
N ILE A 235 -11.14 -20.94 16.24
CA ILE A 235 -12.03 -21.72 15.36
C ILE A 235 -11.41 -21.98 13.99
N ILE A 236 -10.52 -21.09 13.53
CA ILE A 236 -9.87 -21.20 12.22
C ILE A 236 -8.66 -22.16 12.25
N VAL A 237 -8.10 -22.43 13.43
CA VAL A 237 -6.86 -23.22 13.57
C VAL A 237 -7.02 -24.63 12.99
N PRO A 238 -8.09 -25.40 13.32
CA PRO A 238 -8.29 -26.72 12.72
C PRO A 238 -8.44 -26.67 11.20
N ILE A 239 -9.07 -25.63 10.67
CA ILE A 239 -9.27 -25.44 9.22
C ILE A 239 -7.91 -25.24 8.55
N ILE A 240 -7.10 -24.29 9.03
CA ILE A 240 -5.76 -24.03 8.44
C ILE A 240 -4.86 -25.27 8.56
N LEU A 241 -4.84 -25.94 9.72
CA LEU A 241 -4.05 -27.16 9.93
C LEU A 241 -4.44 -28.31 9.00
N LYS A 242 -5.74 -28.45 8.68
CA LYS A 242 -6.22 -29.41 7.69
C LYS A 242 -5.61 -29.12 6.31
N TYR A 243 -5.65 -27.88 5.84
CA TYR A 243 -5.12 -27.52 4.52
C TYR A 243 -3.58 -27.58 4.44
N ILE A 244 -2.86 -27.31 5.54
CA ILE A 244 -1.42 -27.56 5.65
C ILE A 244 -1.08 -29.03 5.36
N LYS A 245 -1.93 -29.97 5.81
CA LYS A 245 -1.75 -31.42 5.61
C LYS A 245 -2.14 -31.88 4.20
N LEU A 246 -3.10 -31.21 3.56
CA LEU A 246 -3.60 -31.56 2.22
C LEU A 246 -2.73 -31.01 1.09
N THR A 247 -2.15 -29.82 1.25
CA THR A 247 -1.39 -29.18 0.18
C THR A 247 -0.03 -29.83 -0.03
N ASN A 248 0.31 -30.06 -1.30
CA ASN A 248 1.62 -30.54 -1.75
C ASN A 248 2.52 -29.37 -2.16
N ASN A 249 1.93 -28.23 -2.52
CA ASN A 249 2.67 -27.02 -2.82
C ASN A 249 3.39 -26.50 -1.56
N ILE A 250 4.72 -26.50 -1.59
CA ILE A 250 5.55 -26.07 -0.46
C ILE A 250 5.33 -24.60 -0.09
N TYR A 251 4.96 -23.75 -1.05
CA TYR A 251 4.73 -22.32 -0.82
C TYR A 251 3.37 -22.07 -0.19
N ASP A 252 2.33 -22.78 -0.65
CA ASP A 252 1.01 -22.72 -0.03
C ASP A 252 1.08 -23.22 1.42
N LYS A 253 1.77 -24.35 1.64
CA LYS A 253 2.04 -24.87 2.99
C LYS A 253 2.72 -23.83 3.88
N ALA A 254 3.80 -23.23 3.40
CA ALA A 254 4.55 -22.23 4.16
C ALA A 254 3.72 -20.97 4.45
N ASN A 255 2.85 -20.56 3.53
CA ASN A 255 1.95 -19.42 3.74
C ASN A 255 0.85 -19.73 4.76
N LEU A 256 0.20 -20.89 4.65
CA LEU A 256 -0.79 -21.35 5.62
C LEU A 256 -0.21 -21.44 7.04
N ILE A 257 1.02 -21.94 7.17
CA ILE A 257 1.76 -21.93 8.44
C ILE A 257 1.91 -20.50 8.97
N ARG A 258 2.36 -19.56 8.14
CA ARG A 258 2.51 -18.15 8.53
C ARG A 258 1.19 -17.48 8.91
N PHE A 259 0.06 -17.90 8.35
CA PHE A 259 -1.25 -17.38 8.72
C PHE A 259 -1.61 -17.69 10.17
N LEU A 260 -1.10 -18.81 10.71
CA LEU A 260 -1.20 -19.17 12.14
C LEU A 260 -0.30 -18.29 13.04
N GLY A 261 0.56 -17.45 12.47
CA GLY A 261 1.50 -16.57 13.17
C GLY A 261 0.82 -15.41 13.88
N ILE A 262 -0.16 -15.69 14.73
CA ILE A 262 -0.91 -14.72 15.51
C ILE A 262 -0.45 -14.81 16.95
N LYS A 263 -0.02 -13.68 17.51
CA LYS A 263 0.50 -13.60 18.88
C LYS A 263 -0.45 -14.28 19.88
N GLY A 264 0.03 -15.29 20.59
CA GLY A 264 -0.70 -16.06 21.60
C GLY A 264 -1.82 -16.99 21.07
N LEU A 265 -1.81 -17.36 19.80
CA LEU A 265 -2.61 -18.47 19.24
C LEU A 265 -1.92 -19.82 19.54
N PHE A 266 -1.88 -20.19 20.82
CA PHE A 266 -1.11 -21.34 21.31
C PHE A 266 -1.63 -22.70 20.83
N GLU A 267 -2.87 -22.74 20.34
CA GLU A 267 -3.56 -23.93 19.85
C GLU A 267 -2.86 -24.56 18.63
N ALA A 268 -2.14 -23.75 17.85
CA ALA A 268 -1.37 -24.23 16.71
C ALA A 268 -0.02 -24.87 17.11
N LEU A 269 0.50 -24.60 18.32
CA LEU A 269 1.86 -25.01 18.69
C LEU A 269 2.09 -26.53 18.66
N PRO A 270 1.19 -27.39 19.20
CA PRO A 270 1.45 -28.84 19.20
C PRO A 270 1.64 -29.42 17.80
N ASP A 271 0.77 -29.07 16.85
CA ASP A 271 0.89 -29.53 15.46
C ASP A 271 2.15 -28.97 14.79
N LEU A 272 2.48 -27.69 15.01
CA LEU A 272 3.67 -27.05 14.42
C LEU A 272 4.98 -27.64 14.98
N GLU A 273 5.06 -27.86 16.30
CA GLU A 273 6.22 -28.46 16.95
C GLU A 273 6.41 -29.92 16.55
N GLU A 274 5.32 -30.67 16.33
CA GLU A 274 5.41 -32.04 15.82
C GLU A 274 5.86 -32.07 14.35
N GLN A 275 5.28 -31.22 13.50
CA GLN A 275 5.67 -31.12 12.10
C GLN A 275 7.15 -30.73 11.95
N LEU A 276 7.66 -29.84 12.81
CA LEU A 276 9.06 -29.41 12.78
C LEU A 276 10.07 -30.55 12.96
N LYS A 277 9.73 -31.60 13.74
CA LYS A 277 10.63 -32.72 14.04
C LYS A 277 10.96 -33.57 12.81
N GLY A 278 10.03 -33.65 11.86
CA GLY A 278 10.15 -34.48 10.65
C GLY A 278 10.22 -33.71 9.34
N GLU A 279 10.18 -32.37 9.39
CA GLU A 279 10.31 -31.55 8.19
C GLU A 279 11.77 -31.54 7.72
N ASP A 280 12.00 -31.52 6.40
CA ASP A 280 13.34 -31.41 5.80
C ASP A 280 13.48 -30.17 4.91
N ASN A 281 12.35 -29.64 4.41
CA ASN A 281 12.33 -28.46 3.57
C ASN A 281 12.64 -27.19 4.39
N LEU A 282 13.69 -26.46 3.99
CA LEU A 282 14.13 -25.24 4.69
C LEU A 282 13.09 -24.11 4.66
N ASP A 283 12.33 -23.95 3.57
CA ASP A 283 11.29 -22.92 3.47
C ASP A 283 10.15 -23.20 4.47
N ILE A 284 9.76 -24.47 4.63
CA ILE A 284 8.74 -24.88 5.59
C ILE A 284 9.27 -24.78 7.03
N LYS A 285 10.50 -25.25 7.31
CA LYS A 285 11.15 -25.07 8.62
C LYS A 285 11.18 -23.61 9.04
N ALA A 286 11.58 -22.71 8.14
CA ALA A 286 11.62 -21.29 8.41
C ALA A 286 10.22 -20.72 8.70
N ALA A 287 9.19 -21.15 7.96
CA ALA A 287 7.80 -20.76 8.23
C ALA A 287 7.34 -21.20 9.62
N ILE A 288 7.59 -22.46 10.00
CA ILE A 288 7.21 -23.00 11.32
C ILE A 288 7.94 -22.26 12.44
N LEU A 289 9.26 -22.11 12.35
CA LEU A 289 10.07 -21.44 13.36
C LEU A 289 9.68 -19.97 13.54
N ASN A 290 9.43 -19.25 12.43
CA ASN A 290 8.90 -17.89 12.47
C ASN A 290 7.54 -17.85 13.18
N THR A 291 6.62 -18.71 12.75
CA THR A 291 5.25 -18.77 13.30
C THR A 291 5.25 -19.03 14.79
N ILE A 292 6.04 -20.02 15.26
CA ILE A 292 6.22 -20.31 16.68
C ILE A 292 6.79 -19.09 17.42
N SER A 293 7.78 -18.41 16.84
CA SER A 293 8.35 -17.18 17.41
C SER A 293 7.28 -16.09 17.57
N VAL A 294 6.46 -15.86 16.55
CA VAL A 294 5.39 -14.85 16.59
C VAL A 294 4.32 -15.22 17.63
N ILE A 295 3.91 -16.48 17.71
CA ILE A 295 2.94 -16.96 18.71
C ILE A 295 3.46 -16.74 20.14
N LYS A 296 4.76 -16.98 20.39
CA LYS A 296 5.37 -16.93 21.73
C LYS A 296 5.83 -15.53 22.18
N LYS A 297 5.96 -14.54 21.27
CA LYS A 297 6.30 -13.13 21.59
C LYS A 297 5.18 -12.42 22.36
#